data_AF-A0A9D8GM53-F1
#
_entry.id   AF-A0A9D8GM53-F1
#
_cell.length_a   1.000
_cell.length_b   1.000
_cell.length_c   1.000
_cell.angle_alpha   90.00
_cell.angle_beta   90.00
_cell.angle_gamma   90.00
#
_symmetry.space_group_name_H-M   'P 1'
#
loop_
_entity.id
_entity.type
_entity.pdbx_description
1 polymer ?
#
loop_
_entity_poly.entity_id
_entity_poly.type
_entity_poly.pdbx_seq_one_letter_code
_entity_poly.pdbx_strand_id
1 'polypeptide(L)'
;MPGTAAEHIVLKRGDVAADFAFLDRLIRSGLVRKLYDDHDFDDAGIGRYDLDGDGQYELLVGIAGNAFCHREPCSVFLYRLWQGQWHWIGEMQVAYESSWANYEVIVESQRHDGWRILSDGEYWKCWIGRFHARRDYQTKDQFGIPRHPEGGYFRRVKRGEPCPDD
;
A
#
# COMPACT_ATOMS: atom_id res chain seq x y z
N MET A 1 -19.08 14.55 21.52
CA MET A 1 -18.85 13.23 20.88
C MET A 1 -17.37 12.92 21.04
N PRO A 2 -16.98 11.78 21.61
CA PRO A 2 -15.56 11.42 21.66
C PRO A 2 -15.09 11.25 20.21
N GLY A 3 -14.15 12.11 19.77
CA GLY A 3 -13.54 11.97 18.46
C GLY A 3 -12.78 10.64 18.44
N THR A 4 -13.14 9.76 17.51
CA THR A 4 -12.35 8.55 17.23
C THR A 4 -10.95 9.00 16.85
N ALA A 5 -9.98 8.66 17.69
CA ALA A 5 -8.57 8.98 17.48
C ALA A 5 -8.10 8.41 16.14
N ALA A 6 -7.23 9.15 15.45
CA ALA A 6 -6.54 8.63 14.29
C ALA A 6 -5.72 7.40 14.70
N GLU A 7 -5.73 6.37 13.85
CA GLU A 7 -4.98 5.13 14.09
C GLU A 7 -3.69 5.17 13.27
N HIS A 8 -2.56 4.79 13.88
CA HIS A 8 -1.27 4.81 13.19
C HIS A 8 -0.97 3.43 12.61
N ILE A 9 -0.92 3.33 11.28
CA ILE A 9 -0.30 2.20 10.60
C ILE A 9 1.21 2.39 10.65
N VAL A 10 1.88 1.70 11.56
CA VAL A 10 3.33 1.55 11.52
C VAL A 10 3.64 0.35 10.63
N LEU A 11 4.24 0.59 9.45
CA LEU A 11 4.79 -0.53 8.68
C LEU A 11 6.07 -0.97 9.36
N LYS A 12 6.03 -2.13 10.02
CA LYS A 12 7.18 -2.63 10.76
C LYS A 12 8.10 -3.42 9.85
N ARG A 13 9.32 -2.93 9.70
CA ARG A 13 10.42 -3.62 9.05
C ARG A 13 10.62 -5.00 9.71
N GLY A 14 10.63 -6.07 8.91
CA GLY A 14 10.86 -7.43 9.41
C GLY A 14 9.68 -8.11 10.13
N ASP A 15 8.50 -7.46 10.24
CA ASP A 15 7.27 -8.07 10.79
C ASP A 15 6.54 -8.92 9.73
N VAL A 16 7.26 -9.92 9.21
CA VAL A 16 6.86 -10.68 8.01
C VAL A 16 6.32 -12.07 8.30
N ALA A 17 6.37 -12.53 9.56
CA ALA A 17 6.17 -13.95 9.91
C ALA A 17 4.83 -14.53 9.43
N ALA A 18 3.71 -13.81 9.57
CA ALA A 18 2.40 -14.32 9.18
C ALA A 18 2.17 -14.33 7.65
N ASP A 19 2.90 -13.51 6.90
CA ASP A 19 2.75 -13.40 5.43
C ASP A 19 4.01 -13.82 4.67
N PHE A 20 4.95 -14.49 5.35
CA PHE A 20 6.25 -14.82 4.79
C PHE A 20 6.14 -15.61 3.48
N ALA A 21 5.21 -16.57 3.41
CA ALA A 21 5.00 -17.36 2.19
C ALA A 21 4.50 -16.51 0.99
N PHE A 22 3.66 -15.50 1.25
CA PHE A 22 3.22 -14.56 0.22
C PHE A 22 4.35 -13.62 -0.20
N LEU A 23 5.09 -13.07 0.77
CA LEU A 23 6.21 -12.17 0.48
C LEU A 23 7.37 -12.87 -0.21
N ASP A 24 7.71 -14.10 0.19
CA ASP A 24 8.73 -14.91 -0.47
C ASP A 24 8.35 -15.16 -1.94
N ARG A 25 7.06 -15.40 -2.22
CA ARG A 25 6.56 -15.48 -3.59
C ARG A 25 6.65 -14.15 -4.34
N LEU A 26 6.28 -13.04 -3.70
CA LEU A 26 6.33 -11.69 -4.28
C LEU A 26 7.76 -11.31 -4.67
N ILE A 27 8.74 -11.57 -3.80
CA ILE A 27 10.17 -11.30 -4.04
C ILE A 27 10.76 -12.24 -5.09
N ARG A 28 10.42 -13.53 -5.06
CA ARG A 28 10.89 -14.52 -6.04
C ARG A 28 10.27 -14.38 -7.43
N SER A 29 9.23 -13.56 -7.61
CA SER A 29 8.60 -13.30 -8.92
C SER A 29 9.58 -12.73 -9.96
N GLY A 30 10.79 -12.32 -9.56
CA GLY A 30 11.92 -12.05 -10.45
C GLY A 30 11.90 -10.66 -11.08
N LEU A 31 10.77 -9.94 -11.01
CA LEU A 31 10.70 -8.52 -11.35
C LEU A 31 11.36 -7.63 -10.29
N VAL A 32 11.27 -8.02 -9.01
CA VAL A 32 12.03 -7.40 -7.91
C VAL A 32 13.53 -7.54 -8.16
N ARG A 33 14.00 -8.75 -8.45
CA ARG A 33 15.43 -9.06 -8.62
C ARG A 33 16.09 -8.37 -9.82
N LYS A 34 15.31 -7.87 -10.78
CA LYS A 34 15.83 -7.19 -11.99
C LYS A 34 15.86 -5.66 -11.86
N LEU A 35 15.16 -5.10 -10.86
CA LEU A 35 15.15 -3.67 -10.52
C LEU A 35 15.93 -3.39 -9.22
N TYR A 36 16.20 -4.42 -8.41
CA TYR A 36 16.76 -4.37 -7.07
C TYR A 36 17.88 -5.40 -6.91
N ASP A 37 19.06 -5.10 -7.44
CA ASP A 37 20.29 -5.77 -6.99
C ASP A 37 20.55 -5.31 -5.54
N ASP A 38 20.64 -6.27 -4.60
CA ASP A 38 21.06 -6.12 -3.18
C ASP A 38 20.03 -5.86 -2.06
N HIS A 39 18.72 -6.08 -2.24
CA HIS A 39 17.76 -5.96 -1.12
C HIS A 39 17.25 -7.31 -0.60
N ASP A 40 17.49 -7.57 0.69
CA ASP A 40 17.04 -8.74 1.46
C ASP A 40 15.64 -8.52 2.04
N PHE A 41 14.99 -9.57 2.56
CA PHE A 41 13.68 -9.51 3.24
C PHE A 41 13.60 -8.44 4.34
N ASP A 42 14.75 -8.06 4.88
CA ASP A 42 14.87 -7.06 5.91
C ASP A 42 14.39 -5.69 5.45
N ASP A 43 14.30 -5.36 4.16
CA ASP A 43 13.88 -4.04 3.68
C ASP A 43 12.38 -3.93 3.33
N ALA A 44 11.57 -4.93 3.69
CA ALA A 44 10.12 -4.88 3.54
C ALA A 44 9.42 -4.51 4.86
N GLY A 45 8.38 -3.67 4.76
CA GLY A 45 7.50 -3.31 5.86
C GLY A 45 6.06 -3.75 5.60
N ILE A 46 5.40 -4.31 6.61
CA ILE A 46 4.02 -4.80 6.50
C ILE A 46 3.09 -4.10 7.50
N GLY A 47 1.86 -3.85 7.05
CA GLY A 47 0.71 -3.52 7.89
C GLY A 47 -0.51 -4.33 7.48
N ARG A 48 -1.43 -4.59 8.42
CA ARG A 48 -2.72 -5.26 8.17
C ARG A 48 -3.84 -4.41 8.74
N TYR A 49 -4.70 -3.88 7.88
CA TYR A 49 -5.75 -2.93 8.28
C TYR A 49 -7.00 -3.11 7.44
N ASP A 50 -8.17 -3.03 8.09
CA ASP A 50 -9.48 -3.00 7.42
C ASP A 50 -9.75 -1.58 6.91
N LEU A 51 -9.43 -1.34 5.64
CA LEU A 51 -9.48 -0.03 5.03
C LEU A 51 -10.86 0.29 4.46
N ASP A 52 -11.67 -0.67 4.02
CA ASP A 52 -13.01 -0.40 3.49
C ASP A 52 -14.16 -0.70 4.48
N GLY A 53 -13.83 -1.27 5.65
CA GLY A 53 -14.80 -1.59 6.69
C GLY A 53 -15.57 -2.89 6.45
N ASP A 54 -15.08 -3.79 5.59
CA ASP A 54 -15.74 -5.06 5.28
C ASP A 54 -15.44 -6.17 6.32
N GLY A 55 -14.59 -5.87 7.32
CA GLY A 55 -14.18 -6.79 8.36
C GLY A 55 -13.06 -7.75 7.95
N GLN A 56 -12.54 -7.63 6.72
CA GLN A 56 -11.30 -8.25 6.27
C GLN A 56 -10.20 -7.20 6.24
N TYR A 57 -8.96 -7.64 6.49
CA TYR A 57 -7.83 -6.72 6.42
C TYR A 57 -7.24 -6.70 5.01
N GLU A 58 -6.84 -5.51 4.58
CA GLU A 58 -5.88 -5.32 3.51
C GLU A 58 -4.46 -5.51 4.07
N LEU A 59 -3.62 -6.11 3.24
CA LEU A 59 -2.19 -6.20 3.46
C LEU A 59 -1.51 -5.01 2.76
N LEU A 60 -0.85 -4.17 3.53
CA LEU A 60 -0.02 -3.08 3.05
C LEU A 60 1.43 -3.55 3.03
N VAL A 61 2.07 -3.49 1.87
CA VAL A 61 3.46 -3.91 1.68
C VAL A 61 4.27 -2.73 1.15
N GLY A 62 5.08 -2.15 2.01
CA GLY A 62 6.11 -1.20 1.63
C GLY A 62 7.38 -1.97 1.26
N ILE A 63 7.93 -1.73 0.09
CA ILE A 63 9.19 -2.35 -0.36
C ILE A 63 10.17 -1.22 -0.64
N ALA A 64 11.36 -1.29 -0.05
CA ALA A 64 12.42 -0.35 -0.37
C ALA A 64 12.85 -0.56 -1.82
N GLY A 65 12.91 0.52 -2.57
CA GLY A 65 13.59 0.51 -3.84
C GLY A 65 12.81 1.12 -4.99
N ASN A 66 13.48 2.07 -5.64
CA ASN A 66 13.76 2.18 -7.07
C ASN A 66 14.94 3.16 -7.19
N ALA A 67 15.54 3.33 -8.38
CA ALA A 67 16.68 4.23 -8.56
C ALA A 67 16.40 5.69 -8.10
N PHE A 68 15.12 6.07 -8.01
CA PHE A 68 14.64 7.38 -7.58
C PHE A 68 14.22 7.43 -6.10
N CYS A 69 14.06 6.29 -5.42
CA CYS A 69 13.53 6.19 -4.06
C CYS A 69 14.59 5.76 -3.02
N HIS A 70 15.84 5.61 -3.45
CA HIS A 70 16.94 5.10 -2.63
C HIS A 70 16.54 3.83 -1.86
N ARG A 71 16.98 3.72 -0.59
CA ARG A 71 16.65 2.64 0.33
C ARG A 71 15.29 2.85 0.99
N GLU A 72 14.45 3.78 0.57
CA GLU A 72 13.14 4.11 1.18
C GLU A 72 11.96 3.59 0.32
N PRO A 73 10.81 3.23 0.93
CA PRO A 73 9.66 2.81 0.16
C PRO A 73 8.98 4.07 -0.37
N CYS A 74 8.90 4.23 -1.69
CA CYS A 74 8.14 5.33 -2.30
C CYS A 74 6.75 4.92 -2.77
N SER A 75 6.47 3.62 -2.71
CA SER A 75 5.14 3.06 -2.93
C SER A 75 4.84 2.01 -1.87
N VAL A 76 3.58 1.99 -1.43
CA VAL A 76 3.00 0.90 -0.67
C VAL A 76 2.01 0.19 -1.58
N PHE A 77 2.18 -1.13 -1.72
CA PHE A 77 1.27 -1.98 -2.46
C PHE A 77 0.21 -2.53 -1.53
N LEU A 78 -1.03 -2.59 -2.01
CA LEU A 78 -2.15 -3.08 -1.25
C LEU A 78 -2.65 -4.38 -1.84
N TYR A 79 -2.90 -5.36 -0.97
CA TYR A 79 -3.44 -6.65 -1.34
C TYR A 79 -4.63 -7.02 -0.47
N ARG A 80 -5.58 -7.75 -1.05
CA ARG A 80 -6.73 -8.33 -0.36
C ARG A 80 -6.77 -9.83 -0.57
N LEU A 81 -7.16 -10.57 0.45
CA LEU A 81 -7.40 -12.01 0.31
C LEU A 81 -8.77 -12.22 -0.36
N TRP A 82 -8.79 -12.78 -1.57
CA TRP A 82 -10.02 -13.06 -2.30
C TRP A 82 -9.99 -14.48 -2.85
N GLN A 83 -11.05 -15.26 -2.56
CA GLN A 83 -11.15 -16.67 -2.95
C GLN A 83 -9.94 -17.52 -2.51
N GLY A 84 -9.38 -17.22 -1.33
CA GLY A 84 -8.23 -17.93 -0.78
C GLY A 84 -6.89 -17.56 -1.41
N GLN A 85 -6.83 -16.50 -2.23
CA GLN A 85 -5.61 -16.01 -2.86
C GLN A 85 -5.45 -14.51 -2.70
N TRP A 86 -4.22 -14.06 -2.48
CA TRP A 86 -3.90 -12.64 -2.46
C TRP A 86 -4.08 -12.03 -3.85
N HIS A 87 -4.84 -10.94 -3.90
CA HIS A 87 -5.04 -10.13 -5.09
C HIS A 87 -4.54 -8.72 -4.83
N TRP A 88 -3.86 -8.16 -5.82
CA TRP A 88 -3.47 -6.75 -5.79
C TRP A 88 -4.71 -5.88 -5.99
N ILE A 89 -4.94 -4.96 -5.06
CA ILE A 89 -6.07 -4.04 -5.11
C ILE A 89 -5.63 -2.63 -5.48
N GLY A 90 -4.36 -2.26 -5.32
CA GLY A 90 -3.91 -0.93 -5.66
C GLY A 90 -2.56 -0.57 -5.09
N GLU A 91 -2.14 0.67 -5.35
CA GLU A 91 -0.92 1.23 -4.81
C GLU A 91 -1.16 2.63 -4.24
N MET A 92 -0.28 3.00 -3.32
CA MET A 92 -0.23 4.33 -2.73
C MET A 92 1.19 4.86 -2.86
N GLN A 93 1.34 5.99 -3.54
CA GLN A 93 2.61 6.72 -3.52
C GLN A 93 2.78 7.46 -2.21
N VAL A 94 3.99 7.39 -1.66
CA VAL A 94 4.30 7.94 -0.35
C VAL A 94 5.42 8.97 -0.45
N ALA A 95 5.36 9.99 0.39
CA ALA A 95 6.30 11.10 0.32
C ALA A 95 7.72 10.65 0.67
N TYR A 96 8.70 11.15 -0.08
CA TYR A 96 10.13 10.84 0.04
C TYR A 96 10.78 11.33 1.34
N GLU A 97 10.04 12.06 2.18
CA GLU A 97 10.59 12.71 3.38
C GLU A 97 10.46 11.85 4.65
N SER A 98 9.89 10.65 4.56
CA SER A 98 9.72 9.74 5.70
C SER A 98 10.80 8.68 5.75
N SER A 99 11.73 8.81 6.70
CA SER A 99 12.73 7.76 6.98
C SER A 99 12.07 6.46 7.43
N TRP A 100 12.57 5.31 6.93
CA TRP A 100 12.09 3.96 7.30
C TRP A 100 11.90 3.70 8.80
N ALA A 101 12.71 4.32 9.65
CA ALA A 101 12.67 4.11 11.10
C ALA A 101 11.31 4.51 11.72
N ASN A 102 10.54 5.37 11.06
CA ASN A 102 9.25 5.89 11.52
C ASN A 102 8.23 5.94 10.37
N TYR A 103 8.23 4.94 9.48
CA TYR A 103 7.25 4.95 8.39
C TYR A 103 5.84 4.70 8.97
N GLU A 104 5.13 5.80 9.18
CA GLU A 104 3.78 5.85 9.73
C GLU A 104 2.81 6.37 8.67
N VAL A 105 1.84 5.54 8.32
CA VAL A 105 0.66 5.97 7.57
C VAL A 105 -0.46 6.16 8.57
N ILE A 106 -1.01 7.36 8.65
CA ILE A 106 -2.11 7.62 9.57
C ILE A 106 -3.41 7.23 8.87
N VAL A 107 -4.20 6.36 9.51
CA VAL A 107 -5.56 6.02 9.10
C VAL A 107 -6.47 7.05 9.73
N GLU A 108 -7.02 7.90 8.89
CA GLU A 108 -7.99 8.88 9.31
C GLU A 108 -9.33 8.20 9.61
N SER A 109 -10.07 8.75 10.57
CA SER A 109 -11.43 8.28 10.83
C SER A 109 -12.37 8.51 9.64
N GLN A 110 -12.03 9.47 8.78
CA GLN A 110 -12.78 9.83 7.58
C GLN A 110 -12.68 8.74 6.50
N ARG A 111 -13.75 8.63 5.70
CA ARG A 111 -13.82 7.74 4.55
C ARG A 111 -14.14 8.51 3.28
N HIS A 112 -13.66 8.02 2.15
CA HIS A 112 -14.02 8.46 0.80
C HIS A 112 -14.27 7.21 -0.05
N ASP A 113 -15.42 7.17 -0.74
CA ASP A 113 -15.89 6.02 -1.50
C ASP A 113 -15.90 4.69 -0.73
N GLY A 114 -16.22 4.76 0.57
CA GLY A 114 -16.22 3.60 1.46
C GLY A 114 -14.86 3.26 2.06
N TRP A 115 -13.77 3.81 1.54
CA TRP A 115 -12.40 3.53 2.02
C TRP A 115 -11.91 4.57 3.01
N ARG A 116 -11.12 4.17 4.00
CA ARG A 116 -10.42 5.06 4.93
C ARG A 116 -9.50 5.99 4.16
N ILE A 117 -9.52 7.27 4.51
CA ILE A 117 -8.50 8.21 4.05
C ILE A 117 -7.21 7.90 4.79
N LEU A 118 -6.11 7.78 4.06
CA LEU A 118 -4.77 7.66 4.65
C LEU A 118 -4.06 9.01 4.61
N SER A 119 -3.11 9.26 5.50
CA SER A 119 -2.31 10.48 5.46
C SER A 119 -0.83 10.25 5.77
N ASP A 120 0.03 10.98 5.06
CA ASP A 120 1.48 11.00 5.23
C ASP A 120 1.98 12.45 5.34
N GLY A 121 1.93 13.01 6.55
CA GLY A 121 2.30 14.41 6.78
C GLY A 121 1.26 15.39 6.22
N GLU A 122 1.62 16.18 5.20
CA GLU A 122 0.76 17.24 4.65
C GLU A 122 -0.26 16.75 3.61
N TYR A 123 -0.27 15.46 3.27
CA TYR A 123 -1.13 14.94 2.21
C TYR A 123 -2.15 13.94 2.73
N TRP A 124 -3.32 13.97 2.10
CA TRP A 124 -4.29 12.89 2.15
C TRP A 124 -4.11 11.95 0.96
N LYS A 125 -4.51 10.71 1.17
CA LYS A 125 -4.52 9.61 0.22
C LYS A 125 -5.96 9.16 0.16
N CYS A 126 -6.64 9.52 -0.92
CA CYS A 126 -8.05 9.23 -1.12
C CYS A 126 -8.19 8.08 -2.11
N TRP A 127 -8.98 7.07 -1.78
CA TRP A 127 -9.26 5.97 -2.70
C TRP A 127 -10.15 6.45 -3.85
N ILE A 128 -9.74 6.24 -5.09
CA ILE A 128 -10.52 6.64 -6.26
C ILE A 128 -10.71 5.48 -7.22
N GLY A 129 -11.14 4.32 -6.72
CA GLY A 129 -11.80 3.22 -7.47
C GLY A 129 -11.21 2.72 -8.80
N ARG A 130 -11.05 3.58 -9.81
CA ARG A 130 -10.57 3.26 -11.14
C ARG A 130 -9.09 3.57 -11.31
N PHE A 131 -8.26 2.55 -11.11
CA PHE A 131 -6.89 2.62 -11.59
C PHE A 131 -6.86 2.58 -13.12
N HIS A 132 -6.63 3.74 -13.75
CA HIS A 132 -6.21 3.87 -15.16
C HIS A 132 -4.77 3.37 -15.32
N ALA A 133 -4.58 2.08 -15.06
CA ALA A 133 -3.32 1.38 -15.25
C ALA A 133 -2.76 1.64 -16.66
N ARG A 134 -1.42 1.72 -16.76
CA ARG A 134 -0.74 1.34 -18.01
C ARG A 134 -1.25 -0.06 -18.41
N ARG A 135 -1.40 -0.34 -19.71
CA ARG A 135 -1.95 -1.61 -20.24
C ARG A 135 -1.37 -2.86 -19.57
N ASP A 136 -0.13 -2.78 -19.11
CA ASP A 136 0.61 -3.88 -18.50
C ASP A 136 0.15 -4.26 -17.07
N TYR A 137 -0.61 -3.39 -16.38
CA TYR A 137 -1.16 -3.65 -15.02
C TYR A 137 -2.67 -3.89 -14.99
N GLN A 138 -3.26 -4.27 -16.12
CA GLN A 138 -4.71 -4.46 -16.20
C GLN A 138 -5.19 -5.74 -15.51
N THR A 139 -4.36 -6.78 -15.44
CA THR A 139 -4.74 -8.09 -14.89
C THR A 139 -3.88 -8.54 -13.73
N LYS A 140 -2.68 -7.97 -13.58
CA LYS A 140 -1.71 -8.28 -12.53
C LYS A 140 -0.91 -7.04 -12.14
N ASP A 141 -0.33 -7.02 -10.97
CA ASP A 141 0.66 -6.01 -10.59
C ASP A 141 2.04 -6.28 -11.20
N GLN A 142 3.02 -5.43 -10.86
CA GLN A 142 4.41 -5.60 -11.27
C GLN A 142 5.12 -6.83 -10.69
N PHE A 143 4.50 -7.56 -9.76
CA PHE A 143 5.02 -8.79 -9.17
C PHE A 143 4.27 -10.03 -9.69
N GLY A 144 3.35 -9.85 -10.65
CA GLY A 144 2.56 -10.94 -11.23
C GLY A 144 1.42 -11.42 -10.34
N ILE A 145 1.05 -10.69 -9.30
CA ILE A 145 -0.11 -10.97 -8.43
C ILE A 145 -1.39 -10.55 -9.17
N PRO A 146 -2.42 -11.40 -9.24
CA PRO A 146 -3.67 -11.08 -9.93
C PRO A 146 -4.34 -9.84 -9.36
N ARG A 147 -4.90 -9.01 -10.23
CA ARG A 147 -5.65 -7.81 -9.84
C ARG A 147 -7.05 -8.18 -9.35
N HIS A 148 -7.49 -7.56 -8.26
CA HIS A 148 -8.87 -7.67 -7.78
C HIS A 148 -9.82 -6.88 -8.70
N PRO A 149 -11.05 -7.35 -8.97
CA PRO A 149 -12.00 -6.64 -9.83
C PRO A 149 -12.31 -5.21 -9.37
N GLU A 150 -12.30 -4.98 -8.06
CA GLU A 150 -12.55 -3.68 -7.42
C GLU A 150 -11.26 -2.89 -7.16
N GLY A 151 -10.15 -3.31 -7.77
CA GLY A 151 -8.86 -2.68 -7.54
C GLY A 151 -8.80 -1.24 -8.09
N GLY A 152 -8.33 -0.32 -7.25
CA GLY A 152 -8.19 1.12 -7.50
C GLY A 152 -6.81 1.63 -7.11
N TYR A 153 -6.74 2.90 -6.71
CA TYR A 153 -5.52 3.50 -6.20
C TYR A 153 -5.82 4.67 -5.27
N PHE A 154 -4.81 5.01 -4.47
CA PHE A 154 -4.87 6.19 -3.62
C PHE A 154 -4.31 7.41 -4.35
N ARG A 155 -5.16 8.42 -4.55
CA ARG A 155 -4.74 9.73 -5.06
C ARG A 155 -4.25 10.61 -3.93
N ARG A 156 -3.07 11.17 -4.12
CA ARG A 156 -2.50 12.18 -3.22
C ARG A 156 -3.18 13.53 -3.45
N VAL A 157 -3.74 14.12 -2.39
CA VAL A 157 -4.24 15.51 -2.36
C VAL A 157 -3.67 16.24 -1.16
N LYS A 158 -3.58 17.58 -1.22
CA LYS A 158 -3.07 18.34 -0.08
C LYS A 158 -4.09 18.29 1.06
N ARG A 159 -3.64 18.15 2.30
CA ARG A 159 -4.53 18.14 3.47
C ARG A 159 -5.37 19.41 3.51
N GLY A 160 -6.68 19.25 3.65
CA GLY A 160 -7.65 20.34 3.59
C GLY A 160 -8.26 20.57 2.21
N GLU A 161 -7.72 19.95 1.15
CA GLU A 161 -8.40 19.84 -0.14
C GLU A 161 -9.37 18.64 -0.13
N PRO A 162 -10.51 18.72 -0.84
CA PRO A 162 -11.43 17.61 -0.94
C PRO A 162 -10.78 16.44 -1.69
N CYS A 163 -11.12 15.21 -1.29
CA CYS A 163 -10.86 14.04 -2.12
C CYS A 163 -11.60 14.22 -3.46
N PRO A 164 -10.94 13.91 -4.59
CA PRO A 164 -11.54 14.07 -5.90
C PRO A 164 -12.46 12.89 -6.19
N ASP A 165 -13.65 13.16 -6.73
CA ASP A 165 -14.50 12.11 -7.29
C ASP A 165 -13.88 11.54 -8.58
N ASP A 166 -14.24 10.29 -8.89
CA ASP A 166 -13.74 9.48 -10.01
C ASP A 166 -14.47 9.74 -11.36
#